data_AF-R9L1L7-F1
#
_entry.id   AF-R9L1L7-F1
#
_cell.length_a   1.000
_cell.length_b   1.000
_cell.length_c   1.000
_cell.angle_alpha   90.00
_cell.angle_beta   90.00
_cell.angle_gamma   90.00
#
_symmetry.space_group_name_H-M   'P 1'
#
loop_
_entity.id
_entity.type
_entity.pdbx_description
1 polymer ?
#
loop_
_entity_poly.entity_id
_entity_poly.type
_entity_poly.pdbx_seq_one_letter_code
_entity_poly.pdbx_strand_id
1 'polypeptide(L)'
;MKLIPLKYDFCIKEVMENETVRRHFISDVLAIPLKDIKSVRMINPFLCKRYKKQKLDILELHTIELKKKPDKGQPGPLDEWHSLFNAKTEEELDMIKSWTKNLGIIEAIKELKEISLTDRLRYEHEMRLKAKRDRQAEDEYVYESGIKVGREDEREKSIKILVNTLREHGDTDEQIVRSLMEKYGLSKEEAEGKLS
;
A
#
# COMPACT_ATOMS: atom_id res chain seq x y z
N MET A 1 -13.61 -29.98 1.55
CA MET A 1 -13.31 -28.53 1.58
C MET A 1 -12.61 -28.14 0.29
N LYS A 2 -12.84 -26.93 -0.26
CA LYS A 2 -12.03 -26.45 -1.39
C LYS A 2 -10.81 -25.73 -0.84
N LEU A 3 -9.62 -26.33 -0.98
CA LEU A 3 -8.39 -25.68 -0.54
C LEU A 3 -8.14 -24.44 -1.39
N ILE A 4 -7.89 -23.32 -0.74
CA ILE A 4 -7.43 -22.11 -1.41
C ILE A 4 -5.90 -22.17 -1.49
N PRO A 5 -5.29 -22.09 -2.68
CA PRO A 5 -3.85 -22.15 -2.81
C PRO A 5 -3.17 -20.99 -2.07
N LEU A 6 -2.08 -21.30 -1.35
CA LEU A 6 -1.25 -20.29 -0.68
C LEU A 6 -0.64 -19.25 -1.65
N LYS A 7 -0.65 -19.55 -2.95
CA LYS A 7 -0.19 -18.64 -4.02
C LYS A 7 -1.06 -17.39 -4.17
N TYR A 8 -2.28 -17.38 -3.63
CA TYR A 8 -3.09 -16.18 -3.65
C TYR A 8 -2.58 -15.15 -2.63
N ASP A 9 -2.52 -13.91 -3.08
CA ASP A 9 -1.96 -12.78 -2.34
C ASP A 9 -2.61 -12.59 -0.95
N PHE A 10 -3.93 -12.77 -0.84
CA PHE A 10 -4.59 -12.67 0.46
C PHE A 10 -4.23 -13.82 1.41
N CYS A 11 -4.13 -15.05 0.90
CA CYS A 11 -3.80 -16.22 1.72
C CYS A 11 -2.40 -16.10 2.31
N ILE A 12 -1.41 -15.77 1.46
CA ILE A 12 -0.03 -15.61 1.94
C ILE A 12 0.07 -14.46 2.93
N LYS A 13 -0.67 -13.36 2.73
CA LYS A 13 -0.70 -12.23 3.67
C LYS A 13 -1.25 -12.64 5.03
N GLU A 14 -2.42 -13.28 5.09
CA GLU A 14 -3.03 -13.69 6.36
C GLU A 14 -2.17 -14.76 7.06
N VAL A 15 -1.65 -15.76 6.33
CA VAL A 15 -0.74 -16.77 6.90
C VAL A 15 0.54 -16.13 7.45
N MET A 16 1.09 -15.14 6.73
CA MET A 16 2.27 -14.40 7.16
C MET A 16 1.95 -13.34 8.23
N GLU A 17 0.71 -13.12 8.66
CA GLU A 17 0.43 -12.29 9.85
C GLU A 17 0.84 -13.01 11.14
N ASN A 18 0.87 -14.34 11.14
CA ASN A 18 1.34 -15.14 12.25
C ASN A 18 2.87 -15.02 12.43
N GLU A 19 3.31 -14.51 13.59
CA GLU A 19 4.73 -14.29 13.86
C GLU A 19 5.53 -15.61 13.87
N THR A 20 4.95 -16.70 14.35
CA THR A 20 5.61 -18.00 14.38
C THR A 20 5.93 -18.48 12.97
N VAL A 21 4.99 -18.34 12.05
CA VAL A 21 5.17 -18.67 10.63
C VAL A 21 6.30 -17.82 10.04
N ARG A 22 6.27 -16.51 10.23
CA ARG A 22 7.32 -15.60 9.72
C ARG A 22 8.70 -15.94 10.26
N ARG A 23 8.83 -16.19 11.56
CA ARG A 23 10.12 -16.48 12.21
C ARG A 23 10.76 -17.75 11.64
N HIS A 24 9.98 -18.82 11.52
CA HIS A 24 10.47 -20.09 10.97
C HIS A 24 10.78 -19.96 9.48
N PHE A 25 9.90 -19.31 8.72
CA PHE A 25 10.15 -19.05 7.30
C PHE A 25 11.45 -18.27 7.08
N ILE A 26 11.67 -17.18 7.80
CA ILE A 26 12.90 -16.37 7.70
C ILE A 26 14.13 -17.14 8.19
N SER A 27 13.99 -17.92 9.27
CA SER A 27 15.04 -18.81 9.77
C SER A 27 15.50 -19.80 8.69
N ASP A 28 14.56 -20.45 8.02
CA ASP A 28 14.85 -21.47 7.01
C ASP A 28 15.38 -20.88 5.70
N VAL A 29 14.89 -19.71 5.32
CA VAL A 29 15.31 -18.99 4.12
C VAL A 29 16.72 -18.41 4.28
N LEU A 30 17.00 -17.77 5.41
CA LEU A 30 18.27 -17.08 5.65
C LEU A 30 19.30 -17.95 6.37
N ALA A 31 18.94 -19.18 6.73
CA ALA A 31 19.75 -20.08 7.57
C ALA A 31 20.21 -19.42 8.90
N ILE A 32 19.36 -18.55 9.47
CA ILE A 32 19.61 -17.88 10.75
C ILE A 32 18.90 -18.68 11.86
N PRO A 33 19.59 -19.07 12.94
CA PRO A 33 18.93 -19.81 14.02
C PRO A 33 17.88 -18.96 14.73
N LEU A 34 16.75 -19.57 15.09
CA LEU A 34 15.60 -18.89 15.73
C LEU A 34 15.95 -18.11 17.00
N LYS A 35 17.05 -18.46 17.69
CA LYS A 35 17.54 -17.78 18.89
C LYS A 35 18.04 -16.35 18.61
N ASP A 36 18.55 -16.13 17.41
CA ASP A 36 19.14 -14.84 17.00
C ASP A 36 18.06 -13.91 16.44
N ILE A 37 16.91 -14.46 16.06
CA ILE A 37 15.77 -13.69 15.59
C ILE A 37 15.05 -13.08 16.80
N LYS A 38 15.14 -11.77 16.99
CA LYS A 38 14.42 -11.09 18.08
C LYS A 38 12.93 -10.94 17.79
N SER A 39 12.58 -10.39 16.64
CA SER A 39 11.18 -10.20 16.20
C SER A 39 11.13 -10.09 14.68
N VAL A 40 10.06 -10.61 14.06
CA VAL A 40 9.81 -10.43 12.63
C VAL A 40 8.46 -9.73 12.46
N ARG A 41 8.49 -8.51 11.92
CA ARG A 41 7.29 -7.71 11.65
C ARG A 41 7.17 -7.47 10.15
N MET A 42 5.96 -7.66 9.63
CA MET A 42 5.62 -7.23 8.28
C MET A 42 5.39 -5.71 8.32
N ILE A 43 6.24 -4.96 7.64
CA ILE A 43 6.04 -3.52 7.46
C ILE A 43 4.94 -3.32 6.42
N ASN A 44 4.13 -2.28 6.57
CA ASN A 44 3.03 -1.98 5.67
C ASN A 44 3.49 -2.03 4.19
N PRO A 45 3.00 -2.98 3.37
CA PRO A 45 3.38 -3.09 1.97
C PRO A 45 2.77 -1.98 1.10
N PHE A 46 1.81 -1.21 1.64
CA PHE A 46 1.22 -0.06 0.99
C PHE A 46 2.09 1.17 1.25
N LEU A 47 3.14 1.33 0.45
CA LEU A 47 4.01 2.49 0.43
C LEU A 47 3.24 3.66 -0.22
N CYS A 48 2.51 4.43 0.58
CA CYS A 48 1.75 5.57 0.08
C CYS A 48 2.68 6.65 -0.48
N LYS A 49 2.36 7.17 -1.67
CA LYS A 49 2.89 8.46 -2.15
C LYS A 49 2.07 9.57 -1.50
N ARG A 50 2.63 10.26 -0.52
CA ARG A 50 2.10 11.50 0.07
C ARG A 50 2.34 12.73 -0.80
N TYR A 51 3.33 12.69 -1.71
CA TYR A 51 3.65 13.82 -2.58
C TYR A 51 3.87 13.39 -4.04
N LYS A 52 3.53 14.28 -4.98
CA LYS A 52 3.69 14.06 -6.44
C LYS A 52 5.12 13.71 -6.87
N LYS A 53 6.13 14.10 -6.07
CA LYS A 53 7.56 13.81 -6.27
C LYS A 53 8.13 12.75 -5.33
N GLN A 54 7.31 12.15 -4.45
CA GLN A 54 7.81 11.12 -3.53
C GLN A 54 8.12 9.85 -4.35
N LYS A 55 9.38 9.41 -4.29
CA LYS A 55 9.74 8.07 -4.73
C LYS A 55 9.12 7.09 -3.74
N LEU A 56 8.57 5.97 -4.23
CA LEU A 56 8.13 4.88 -3.35
C LEU A 56 9.31 4.53 -2.44
N ASP A 57 9.11 4.56 -1.12
CA ASP A 57 10.12 4.10 -0.17
C ASP A 57 10.52 2.67 -0.51
N ILE A 58 11.76 2.30 -0.23
CA ILE A 58 12.44 1.17 -0.87
C ILE A 58 11.66 -0.14 -0.67
N LEU A 59 11.13 -0.70 -1.76
CA LEU A 59 10.67 -2.07 -1.83
C LEU A 59 11.90 -2.98 -1.93
N GLU A 60 12.35 -3.54 -0.80
CA GLU A 60 13.40 -4.53 -0.79
C GLU A 60 12.81 -5.90 -1.16
N LEU A 61 13.01 -6.30 -2.42
CA LEU A 61 12.49 -7.54 -2.98
C LEU A 61 13.57 -8.64 -2.89
N HIS A 62 13.50 -9.48 -1.85
CA HIS A 62 14.30 -10.70 -1.80
C HIS A 62 13.64 -11.77 -2.68
N THR A 63 14.21 -12.00 -3.86
CA THR A 63 13.76 -13.07 -4.75
C THR A 63 14.51 -14.35 -4.39
N ILE A 64 13.78 -15.37 -3.96
CA ILE A 64 14.33 -16.70 -3.64
C ILE A 64 13.91 -17.64 -4.77
N GLU A 65 14.88 -18.09 -5.57
CA GLU A 65 14.63 -19.09 -6.59
C GLU A 65 14.61 -20.48 -5.97
N LEU A 66 13.40 -21.02 -5.77
CA LEU A 66 13.21 -22.40 -5.34
C LEU A 66 13.51 -23.35 -6.51
N LYS A 67 14.27 -24.43 -6.25
CA LYS A 67 14.44 -25.50 -7.23
C LYS A 67 13.06 -26.08 -7.59
N LYS A 68 12.81 -26.28 -8.89
CA LYS A 68 11.52 -26.83 -9.40
C LYS A 68 11.16 -28.21 -8.82
N LYS A 69 12.15 -28.96 -8.33
CA LYS A 69 11.96 -30.24 -7.68
C LYS A 69 12.82 -30.25 -6.41
N PRO A 70 12.23 -30.51 -5.24
CA PRO A 70 13.00 -30.70 -4.02
C PRO A 70 13.90 -31.93 -4.19
N ASP A 71 15.11 -31.87 -3.65
CA ASP A 71 16.04 -32.99 -3.74
C ASP A 71 15.60 -34.08 -2.78
N LYS A 72 15.12 -35.22 -3.31
CA LYS A 72 14.57 -36.30 -2.49
C LYS A 72 15.63 -37.01 -1.65
N GLY A 73 16.92 -36.84 -1.98
CA GLY A 73 18.03 -37.48 -1.28
C GLY A 73 18.49 -36.75 -0.02
N GLN A 74 18.38 -35.41 0.01
CA GLN A 74 18.70 -34.56 1.16
C GLN A 74 17.70 -33.40 1.21
N PRO A 75 16.52 -33.62 1.83
CA PRO A 75 15.52 -32.57 1.96
C PRO A 75 16.07 -31.43 2.83
N GLY A 76 16.19 -30.25 2.24
CA GLY A 76 16.50 -29.03 2.97
C GLY A 76 15.25 -28.46 3.65
N PRO A 77 15.41 -27.56 4.64
CA PRO A 77 14.27 -26.90 5.30
C PRO A 77 13.32 -26.19 4.32
N LEU A 78 13.86 -25.70 3.21
CA LEU A 78 13.12 -24.98 2.18
C LEU A 78 12.27 -25.90 1.27
N ASP A 79 12.58 -27.20 1.21
CA ASP A 79 11.83 -28.19 0.43
C ASP A 79 10.46 -28.47 1.05
N GLU A 80 10.36 -28.37 2.39
CA GLU A 80 9.10 -28.47 3.11
C GLU A 80 8.18 -27.29 2.78
N TRP A 81 8.73 -26.07 2.80
CA TRP A 81 8.01 -24.87 2.35
C TRP A 81 7.60 -24.97 0.88
N HIS A 82 8.49 -25.44 0.00
CA HIS A 82 8.16 -25.66 -1.41
C HIS A 82 6.96 -26.59 -1.60
N SER A 83 6.88 -27.64 -0.77
CA SER A 83 5.76 -28.58 -0.78
C SER A 83 4.46 -27.91 -0.32
N LEU A 84 4.53 -27.09 0.75
CA LEU A 84 3.39 -26.31 1.23
C LEU A 84 2.86 -25.32 0.18
N PHE A 85 3.75 -24.57 -0.48
CA PHE A 85 3.35 -23.59 -1.51
C PHE A 85 2.68 -24.22 -2.73
N ASN A 86 2.99 -25.49 -3.03
CA ASN A 86 2.46 -26.20 -4.17
C ASN A 86 1.31 -27.15 -3.85
N ALA A 87 0.93 -27.31 -2.58
CA ALA A 87 -0.19 -28.11 -2.16
C ALA A 87 -1.50 -27.59 -2.79
N LYS A 88 -2.29 -28.53 -3.32
CA LYS A 88 -3.58 -28.31 -3.99
C LYS A 88 -4.72 -28.99 -3.26
N THR A 89 -4.45 -30.05 -2.51
CA THR A 89 -5.48 -30.77 -1.75
C THR A 89 -5.24 -30.71 -0.25
N GLU A 90 -6.31 -30.92 0.51
CA GLU A 90 -6.22 -31.01 1.96
C GLU A 90 -5.40 -32.23 2.40
N GLU A 91 -5.47 -33.35 1.68
CA GLU A 91 -4.66 -34.53 1.99
C GLU A 91 -3.17 -34.25 1.85
N GLU A 92 -2.76 -33.45 0.85
CA GLU A 92 -1.36 -33.04 0.70
C GLU A 92 -0.89 -32.21 1.90
N LEU A 93 -1.74 -31.34 2.46
CA LEU A 93 -1.43 -30.59 3.67
C LEU A 93 -1.31 -31.50 4.90
N ASP A 94 -2.22 -32.46 5.05
CA ASP A 94 -2.18 -33.41 6.16
C ASP A 94 -0.98 -34.34 6.07
N MET A 95 -0.59 -34.75 4.86
CA MET A 95 0.67 -35.43 4.62
C MET A 95 1.84 -34.56 5.08
N ILE A 96 1.97 -33.31 4.63
CA ILE A 96 3.06 -32.40 5.04
C ILE A 96 3.11 -32.25 6.57
N LYS A 97 1.96 -32.02 7.19
CA LYS A 97 1.83 -31.86 8.65
C LYS A 97 2.32 -33.10 9.41
N SER A 98 2.13 -34.29 8.86
CA SER A 98 2.48 -35.56 9.54
C SER A 98 3.99 -35.83 9.62
N TRP A 99 4.79 -35.34 8.68
CA TRP A 99 6.24 -35.61 8.63
C TRP A 99 7.11 -34.37 8.91
N THR A 100 6.56 -33.16 8.85
CA THR A 100 7.30 -31.94 9.23
C THR A 100 7.48 -31.84 10.75
N LYS A 101 8.65 -31.34 11.17
CA LYS A 101 8.92 -30.93 12.56
C LYS A 101 8.91 -29.41 12.73
N ASN A 102 8.72 -28.68 11.63
CA ASN A 102 8.79 -27.24 11.60
C ASN A 102 7.48 -26.63 12.12
N LEU A 103 7.52 -26.01 13.31
CA LEU A 103 6.36 -25.39 13.92
C LEU A 103 5.76 -24.29 13.04
N GLY A 104 6.57 -23.57 12.27
CA GLY A 104 6.09 -22.57 11.33
C GLY A 104 5.23 -23.15 10.21
N ILE A 105 5.59 -24.32 9.69
CA ILE A 105 4.82 -25.00 8.63
C ILE A 105 3.51 -25.55 9.21
N ILE A 106 3.56 -26.11 10.43
CA ILE A 106 2.36 -26.62 11.11
C ILE A 106 1.35 -25.49 11.35
N GLU A 107 1.81 -24.35 11.86
CA GLU A 107 0.97 -23.16 12.05
C GLU A 107 0.45 -22.62 10.71
N ALA A 108 1.29 -22.56 9.67
CA ALA A 108 0.87 -22.11 8.34
C ALA A 108 -0.23 -23.00 7.75
N ILE A 109 -0.13 -24.32 7.92
CA ILE A 109 -1.17 -25.28 7.49
C ILE A 109 -2.47 -25.03 8.24
N LYS A 110 -2.40 -24.77 9.56
CA LYS A 110 -3.58 -24.48 10.38
C LYS A 110 -4.30 -23.21 9.90
N GLU A 111 -3.56 -22.11 9.75
CA GLU A 111 -4.09 -20.83 9.24
C GLU A 111 -4.70 -21.02 7.84
N LEU A 112 -4.03 -21.77 6.95
CA LEU A 112 -4.50 -22.03 5.60
C LEU A 112 -5.82 -22.83 5.58
N LYS A 113 -5.98 -23.81 6.49
CA LYS A 113 -7.24 -24.55 6.65
C LYS A 113 -8.35 -23.63 7.15
N GLU A 114 -8.08 -22.77 8.14
CA GLU A 114 -9.06 -21.80 8.66
C GLU A 114 -9.54 -20.83 7.58
N ILE A 115 -8.61 -20.29 6.78
CA ILE A 115 -8.91 -19.42 5.63
C ILE A 115 -9.75 -20.16 4.58
N SER A 116 -9.44 -21.44 4.32
CA SER A 116 -10.13 -22.24 3.31
C SER A 116 -11.52 -22.72 3.73
N LEU A 117 -11.80 -22.75 5.05
CA LEU A 117 -13.12 -23.08 5.59
C LEU A 117 -14.11 -21.92 5.50
N THR A 118 -13.63 -20.68 5.40
CA THR A 118 -14.44 -19.51 5.69
C THR A 118 -14.49 -18.53 4.51
N ASP A 119 -15.58 -18.53 3.73
CA ASP A 119 -15.84 -17.50 2.71
C ASP A 119 -15.82 -16.07 3.29
N ARG A 120 -16.15 -15.95 4.58
CA ARG A 120 -16.09 -14.69 5.35
C ARG A 120 -14.67 -14.12 5.46
N LEU A 121 -13.62 -14.93 5.55
CA LEU A 121 -12.24 -14.42 5.65
C LEU A 121 -11.80 -13.76 4.34
N ARG A 122 -12.19 -14.33 3.18
CA ARG A 122 -12.02 -13.66 1.88
C ARG A 122 -12.79 -12.34 1.85
N TYR A 123 -14.04 -12.34 2.27
CA TYR A 123 -14.87 -11.13 2.31
C TYR A 123 -14.28 -10.04 3.23
N GLU A 124 -13.82 -10.40 4.43
CA GLU A 124 -13.18 -9.47 5.36
C GLU A 124 -11.88 -8.90 4.77
N HIS A 125 -11.09 -9.71 4.07
CA HIS A 125 -9.92 -9.24 3.35
C HIS A 125 -10.28 -8.26 2.23
N GLU A 126 -11.28 -8.59 1.41
CA GLU A 126 -11.80 -7.70 0.36
C GLU A 126 -12.33 -6.38 0.94
N MET A 127 -13.01 -6.42 2.08
CA MET A 127 -13.51 -5.24 2.80
C MET A 127 -12.36 -4.41 3.39
N ARG A 128 -11.32 -5.02 3.96
CA ARG A 128 -10.09 -4.33 4.40
C ARG A 128 -9.42 -3.63 3.21
N LEU A 129 -9.32 -4.29 2.06
CA LEU A 129 -8.77 -3.69 0.85
C LEU A 129 -9.66 -2.57 0.30
N LYS A 130 -10.98 -2.71 0.39
CA LYS A 130 -11.93 -1.67 0.00
C LYS A 130 -11.78 -0.44 0.89
N ALA A 131 -11.82 -0.62 2.22
CA ALA A 131 -11.65 0.48 3.18
C ALA A 131 -10.30 1.23 2.99
N LYS A 132 -9.23 0.50 2.65
CA LYS A 132 -7.94 1.11 2.31
C LYS A 132 -8.01 1.96 1.04
N ARG A 133 -8.67 1.45 -0.02
CA ARG A 133 -8.88 2.19 -1.28
C ARG A 133 -9.79 3.41 -1.08
N ASP A 134 -10.83 3.28 -0.27
CA ASP A 134 -11.75 4.37 0.02
C ASP A 134 -11.01 5.50 0.76
N ARG A 135 -10.21 5.17 1.79
CA ARG A 135 -9.33 6.16 2.45
C ARG A 135 -8.32 6.81 1.49
N GLN A 136 -7.78 6.05 0.53
CA GLN A 136 -6.88 6.62 -0.48
C GLN A 136 -7.59 7.65 -1.36
N ALA A 137 -8.81 7.35 -1.79
CA ALA A 137 -9.61 8.29 -2.58
C ALA A 137 -9.97 9.55 -1.76
N GLU A 138 -10.26 9.39 -0.46
CA GLU A 138 -10.49 10.52 0.45
C GLU A 138 -9.23 11.39 0.61
N ASP A 139 -8.08 10.79 0.89
CA ASP A 139 -6.81 11.52 1.07
C ASP A 139 -6.41 12.27 -0.22
N GLU A 140 -6.57 11.64 -1.38
CA GLU A 140 -6.30 12.25 -2.69
C GLU A 140 -7.26 13.42 -2.97
N TYR A 141 -8.55 13.23 -2.69
CA TYR A 141 -9.55 14.29 -2.81
C TYR A 141 -9.24 15.48 -1.88
N VAL A 142 -8.90 15.22 -0.61
CA VAL A 142 -8.52 16.27 0.36
C VAL A 142 -7.29 17.02 -0.13
N TYR A 143 -6.27 16.32 -0.64
CA TYR A 143 -5.06 16.93 -1.17
C TYR A 143 -5.36 17.80 -2.41
N GLU A 144 -6.11 17.29 -3.38
CA GLU A 144 -6.49 18.05 -4.58
C GLU A 144 -7.32 19.28 -4.23
N SER A 145 -8.27 19.14 -3.31
CA SER A 145 -9.07 20.25 -2.79
C SER A 145 -8.18 21.29 -2.12
N GLY A 146 -7.22 20.87 -1.28
CA GLY A 146 -6.25 21.75 -0.65
C GLY A 146 -5.36 22.50 -1.66
N ILE A 147 -4.92 21.84 -2.73
CA ILE A 147 -4.17 22.48 -3.81
C ILE A 147 -5.02 23.51 -4.56
N LYS A 148 -6.29 23.21 -4.84
CA LYS A 148 -7.20 24.16 -5.48
C LYS A 148 -7.41 25.39 -4.63
N VAL A 149 -7.76 25.21 -3.35
CA VAL A 149 -7.92 26.31 -2.38
C VAL A 149 -6.64 27.13 -2.28
N GLY A 150 -5.47 26.48 -2.18
CA GLY A 150 -4.19 27.18 -2.11
C GLY A 150 -3.87 28.01 -3.36
N ARG A 151 -4.21 27.51 -4.55
CA ARG A 151 -4.05 28.26 -5.81
C ARG A 151 -5.04 29.42 -5.93
N GLU A 152 -6.27 29.25 -5.46
CA GLU A 152 -7.28 30.31 -5.43
C GLU A 152 -6.85 31.42 -4.46
N ASP A 153 -6.39 31.06 -3.25
CA ASP A 153 -5.85 32.00 -2.28
C ASP A 153 -4.61 32.74 -2.80
N GLU A 154 -3.70 32.04 -3.49
CA GLU A 154 -2.52 32.64 -4.11
C GLU A 154 -2.91 33.60 -5.25
N ARG A 155 -3.87 33.19 -6.09
CA ARG A 155 -4.44 34.04 -7.15
C ARG A 155 -5.05 35.31 -6.55
N GLU A 156 -5.86 35.18 -5.50
CA GLU A 156 -6.51 36.30 -4.82
C GLU A 156 -5.49 37.27 -4.20
N LYS A 157 -4.50 36.74 -3.49
CA LYS A 157 -3.40 37.54 -2.93
C LYS A 157 -2.63 38.27 -4.03
N SER A 158 -2.36 37.60 -5.15
CA SER A 158 -1.64 38.21 -6.28
C SER A 158 -2.44 39.34 -6.94
N ILE A 159 -3.77 39.16 -7.08
CA ILE A 159 -4.69 40.21 -7.56
C ILE A 159 -4.64 41.41 -6.62
N LYS A 160 -4.74 41.19 -5.30
CA LYS A 160 -4.72 42.27 -4.30
C LYS A 160 -3.38 43.04 -4.30
N ILE A 161 -2.26 42.33 -4.43
CA ILE A 161 -0.93 42.96 -4.55
C ILE A 161 -0.86 43.82 -5.81
N LEU A 162 -1.34 43.31 -6.95
CA LEU A 162 -1.36 44.06 -8.20
C LEU A 162 -2.23 45.33 -8.09
N VAL A 163 -3.44 45.22 -7.56
CA VAL A 163 -4.35 46.38 -7.35
C VAL A 163 -3.69 47.44 -6.48
N ASN A 164 -3.08 47.04 -5.36
CA ASN A 164 -2.40 47.98 -4.47
C ASN A 164 -1.21 48.66 -5.16
N THR A 165 -0.41 47.91 -5.92
CA THR A 165 0.76 48.46 -6.64
C THR A 165 0.35 49.50 -7.69
N LEU A 166 -0.73 49.22 -8.44
CA LEU A 166 -1.25 50.15 -9.46
C LEU A 166 -1.88 51.39 -8.82
N ARG A 167 -2.57 51.24 -7.68
CA ARG A 167 -3.07 52.39 -6.89
C ARG A 167 -1.94 53.27 -6.36
N GLU A 168 -0.85 52.67 -5.88
CA GLU A 168 0.35 53.41 -5.42
C GLU A 168 1.02 54.20 -6.56
N HIS A 169 0.95 53.69 -7.79
CA HIS A 169 1.43 54.39 -8.99
C HIS A 169 0.47 55.46 -9.53
N GLY A 170 -0.72 55.60 -8.94
CA GLY A 170 -1.72 56.59 -9.33
C GLY A 170 -2.52 56.24 -10.58
N ASP A 171 -2.58 54.95 -10.95
CA ASP A 171 -3.40 54.50 -12.08
C ASP A 171 -4.90 54.66 -11.78
N THR A 172 -5.69 54.96 -12.81
CA THR A 172 -7.15 55.07 -12.67
C THR A 172 -7.80 53.70 -12.56
N ASP A 173 -8.96 53.61 -11.90
CA ASP A 173 -9.68 52.34 -11.73
C ASP A 173 -9.95 51.63 -13.09
N GLU A 174 -10.17 52.39 -14.16
CA GLU A 174 -10.34 51.87 -15.53
C GLU A 174 -9.08 51.18 -16.08
N GLN A 175 -7.88 51.69 -15.74
CA GLN A 175 -6.60 51.09 -16.12
C GLN A 175 -6.33 49.82 -15.31
N ILE A 176 -6.71 49.82 -14.02
CA ILE A 176 -6.57 48.66 -13.14
C ILE A 176 -7.50 47.52 -13.58
N VAL A 177 -8.77 47.81 -13.89
CA VAL A 177 -9.73 46.83 -14.44
C VAL A 177 -9.18 46.21 -15.73
N ARG A 178 -8.64 47.02 -16.64
CA ARG A 178 -8.06 46.52 -17.90
C ARG A 178 -6.87 45.58 -17.65
N SER A 179 -6.00 45.92 -16.70
CA SER A 179 -4.85 45.07 -16.33
C SER A 179 -5.28 43.74 -15.69
N LEU A 180 -6.33 43.75 -14.87
CA LEU A 180 -6.90 42.55 -14.26
C LEU A 180 -7.55 41.63 -15.30
N MET A 181 -8.26 42.19 -16.27
CA MET A 181 -8.84 41.44 -17.39
C MET A 181 -7.74 40.79 -18.26
N GLU A 182 -6.67 41.54 -18.57
CA GLU A 182 -5.60 41.06 -19.45
C GLU A 182 -4.68 40.02 -18.77
N LYS A 183 -4.30 40.22 -17.50
CA LYS A 183 -3.39 39.30 -16.78
C LYS A 183 -4.08 38.10 -16.15
N TYR A 184 -5.32 38.24 -15.68
CA TYR A 184 -6.02 37.19 -14.95
C TYR A 184 -7.24 36.64 -15.67
N GLY A 185 -7.59 37.16 -16.86
CA GLY A 185 -8.72 36.71 -17.67
C GLY A 185 -10.07 36.91 -16.98
N LEU A 186 -10.16 37.85 -16.03
CA LEU A 186 -11.38 38.15 -15.28
C LEU A 186 -12.41 38.82 -16.18
N SER A 187 -13.70 38.58 -15.93
CA SER A 187 -14.76 39.39 -16.53
C SER A 187 -14.74 40.82 -15.97
N LYS A 188 -15.36 41.76 -16.69
CA LYS A 188 -15.40 43.16 -16.28
C LYS A 188 -16.06 43.32 -14.89
N GLU A 189 -17.15 42.60 -14.64
CA GLU A 189 -17.88 42.62 -13.37
C GLU A 189 -17.05 42.02 -12.21
N GLU A 190 -16.33 40.92 -12.46
CA GLU A 190 -15.45 40.32 -11.45
C GLU A 190 -14.26 41.23 -11.12
N ALA A 191 -13.67 41.89 -12.11
CA ALA A 191 -12.55 42.82 -11.91
C ALA A 191 -12.98 44.09 -11.15
N GLU A 192 -14.15 44.65 -11.46
CA GLU A 192 -14.73 45.77 -10.71
C GLU A 192 -15.06 45.38 -9.25
N GLY A 193 -15.54 44.15 -9.03
CA GLY A 193 -15.78 43.60 -7.70
C GLY A 193 -14.52 43.42 -6.84
N LYS A 194 -13.32 43.33 -7.45
CA LYS A 194 -12.02 43.27 -6.73
C LYS A 194 -11.45 44.63 -6.34
N LEU A 195 -12.07 45.73 -6.81
CA LEU A 195 -11.66 47.10 -6.50
C LEU A 195 -12.43 47.70 -5.31
N SER A 196 -13.57 47.11 -4.97
CA SER A 196 -14.37 47.45 -3.78
C SER A 196 -13.72 46.97 -2.49
#